data_AF-A0A925PM48-F1
#
_entry.id   AF-A0A925PM48-F1
#
_cell.length_a   1.000
_cell.length_b   1.000
_cell.length_c   1.000
_cell.angle_alpha   90.00
_cell.angle_beta   90.00
_cell.angle_gamma   90.00
#
_symmetry.space_group_name_H-M   'P 1'
#
loop_
_entity.id
_entity.type
_entity.pdbx_description
1 polymer ?
#
loop_
_entity_poly.entity_id
_entity_poly.type
_entity_poly.pdbx_seq_one_letter_code
_entity_poly.pdbx_strand_id
1 'polypeptide(L)'
;MKNTENSEFIYLTPMPVRIWHWLNAFGFITLVLTGLQIRFPEYLNIFGTYKAAIALHNTAGHVVSASYLLWLFYYLFVSGTLMRLYIPTINDIRHGLLRQGIFYFFKYFLGRPNPHHASPDDKFNPMQ
;
A
#
# COMPACT_ATOMS: atom_id res chain seq x y z
N MET A 1 32.29 27.24 -2.52
CA MET A 1 31.49 27.11 -1.28
C MET A 1 30.22 26.36 -1.65
N LYS A 2 30.04 25.12 -1.18
CA LYS A 2 28.82 24.33 -1.40
C LYS A 2 27.81 24.77 -0.34
N ASN A 3 26.70 25.39 -0.75
CA ASN A 3 25.56 25.64 0.14
C ASN A 3 25.07 24.28 0.65
N THR A 4 25.30 24.01 1.93
CA THR A 4 24.63 22.92 2.64
C THR A 4 23.21 23.37 2.91
N GLU A 5 22.32 23.19 1.95
CA GLU A 5 20.90 23.33 2.22
C GLU A 5 20.50 22.28 3.26
N ASN A 6 20.03 22.74 4.42
CA ASN A 6 19.36 21.88 5.38
C ASN A 6 18.13 21.32 4.69
N SER A 7 18.21 20.09 4.19
CA SER A 7 17.07 19.38 3.64
C SER A 7 16.12 19.08 4.80
N GLU A 8 15.11 19.92 5.00
CA GLU A 8 14.07 19.70 6.00
C GLU A 8 13.25 18.48 5.57
N PHE A 9 13.34 17.38 6.32
CA PHE A 9 12.61 16.15 6.01
C PHE A 9 11.12 16.33 6.35
N ILE A 10 10.27 16.25 5.32
CA ILE A 10 8.82 16.36 5.50
C ILE A 10 8.24 15.01 5.96
N TYR A 11 7.52 15.01 7.07
CA TYR A 11 6.92 13.81 7.64
C TYR A 11 5.56 13.47 6.99
N LEU A 12 5.58 12.64 5.93
CA LEU A 12 4.41 12.30 5.12
C LEU A 12 3.54 11.15 5.67
N THR A 13 4.08 10.30 6.54
CA THR A 13 3.43 9.04 6.96
C THR A 13 3.44 8.89 8.48
N PRO A 14 2.33 9.22 9.17
CA PRO A 14 2.21 9.09 10.61
C PRO A 14 2.50 7.68 11.13
N MET A 15 3.06 7.59 12.34
CA MET A 15 3.43 6.31 12.97
C MET A 15 2.26 5.33 13.09
N PRO A 16 1.04 5.77 13.49
CA PRO A 16 -0.11 4.86 13.58
C PRO A 16 -0.45 4.18 12.23
N VAL A 17 -0.31 4.92 11.13
CA VAL A 17 -0.57 4.40 9.77
C VAL A 17 0.47 3.35 9.39
N ARG A 18 1.74 3.55 9.78
CA ARG A 18 2.81 2.58 9.53
C ARG A 18 2.57 1.28 10.30
N ILE A 19 2.20 1.37 11.58
CA ILE A 19 1.90 0.20 12.42
C ILE A 19 0.72 -0.58 11.83
N TRP A 20 -0.36 0.12 11.48
CA TRP A 20 -1.53 -0.48 10.85
C TRP A 20 -1.18 -1.17 9.51
N HIS A 21 -0.36 -0.54 8.68
CA HIS A 21 0.09 -1.12 7.41
C HIS A 21 0.88 -2.41 7.63
N TRP A 22 1.83 -2.43 8.56
CA TRP A 22 2.61 -3.63 8.85
C TRP A 22 1.76 -4.77 9.41
N LEU A 23 0.78 -4.46 10.27
CA LEU A 23 -0.17 -5.47 10.74
C LEU A 23 -0.95 -6.12 9.59
N ASN A 24 -1.44 -5.32 8.64
CA ASN A 24 -2.12 -5.83 7.44
C ASN A 24 -1.17 -6.63 6.55
N ALA A 25 0.07 -6.17 6.36
CA ALA A 25 1.07 -6.89 5.58
C ALA A 25 1.33 -8.29 6.14
N PHE A 26 1.51 -8.43 7.46
CA PHE A 26 1.65 -9.75 8.09
C PHE A 26 0.39 -10.61 7.94
N GLY A 27 -0.79 -10.00 8.03
CA GLY A 27 -2.07 -10.67 7.78
C GLY A 27 -2.17 -11.21 6.35
N PHE A 28 -1.84 -10.41 5.34
CA PHE A 28 -1.83 -10.84 3.93
C PHE A 28 -0.80 -11.93 3.66
N ILE A 29 0.42 -11.83 4.22
CA ILE A 29 1.41 -12.91 4.11
C ILE A 29 0.86 -14.21 4.68
N THR A 30 0.24 -14.15 5.86
CA THR A 30 -0.41 -15.32 6.48
C THR A 30 -1.48 -15.91 5.58
N LEU A 31 -2.35 -15.07 4.99
CA LEU A 31 -3.39 -15.49 4.05
C LEU A 31 -2.82 -16.15 2.80
N VAL A 32 -1.77 -15.58 2.21
CA VAL A 32 -1.11 -16.12 1.01
C VAL A 32 -0.49 -17.48 1.33
N LEU A 33 0.28 -17.60 2.41
CA LEU A 33 0.96 -18.85 2.77
C LEU A 33 -0.02 -19.97 3.12
N THR A 34 -1.02 -19.67 3.94
CA THR A 34 -2.07 -20.64 4.29
C THR A 34 -2.93 -21.00 3.08
N GLY A 35 -3.26 -20.03 2.21
CA GLY A 35 -4.01 -20.25 0.98
C GLY A 35 -3.27 -21.11 -0.03
N LEU A 36 -1.95 -20.94 -0.16
CA LEU A 36 -1.10 -21.80 -0.98
C LEU A 36 -1.10 -23.24 -0.47
N GLN A 37 -0.96 -23.44 0.85
CA GLN A 37 -1.07 -24.78 1.45
C GLN A 37 -2.46 -25.41 1.23
N ILE A 38 -3.54 -24.64 1.38
CA ILE A 38 -4.91 -25.14 1.15
C ILE A 38 -5.12 -25.52 -0.31
N ARG A 39 -4.56 -24.76 -1.25
CA ARG A 39 -4.68 -25.00 -2.69
C ARG A 39 -3.83 -26.17 -3.17
N PHE A 40 -2.65 -26.35 -2.59
CA PHE A 40 -1.67 -27.37 -3.00
C PHE A 40 -1.25 -28.26 -1.81
N PRO A 41 -2.19 -28.98 -1.17
CA PRO A 41 -1.93 -29.73 0.06
C PRO A 41 -0.95 -30.89 -0.12
N GLU A 42 -0.80 -31.41 -1.34
CA GLU A 42 0.14 -32.48 -1.66
C GLU A 42 1.61 -32.03 -1.73
N TYR A 43 1.84 -30.74 -2.00
CA TYR A 43 3.17 -30.18 -2.20
C TYR A 43 3.64 -29.32 -1.03
N LEU A 44 2.71 -28.77 -0.25
CA LEU A 44 3.02 -27.78 0.79
C LEU A 44 2.39 -28.19 2.13
N ASN A 45 3.24 -28.37 3.14
CA ASN A 45 2.82 -28.55 4.54
C ASN A 45 3.62 -27.65 5.48
N ILE A 46 3.23 -26.38 5.54
CA ILE A 46 3.90 -25.33 6.32
C ILE A 46 3.34 -25.28 7.76
N PHE A 47 2.03 -25.45 7.90
CA PHE A 47 1.29 -25.31 9.18
C PHE A 47 0.95 -26.66 9.83
N GLY A 48 1.63 -27.73 9.44
CA GLY A 48 1.55 -29.08 10.03
C GLY A 48 0.32 -29.88 9.61
N THR A 49 -0.88 -29.34 9.76
CA THR A 49 -2.13 -30.00 9.37
C THR A 49 -3.00 -29.13 8.48
N TYR A 50 -3.76 -29.77 7.58
CA TYR A 50 -4.70 -29.07 6.70
C TYR A 50 -5.77 -28.28 7.47
N LYS A 51 -6.28 -28.84 8.58
CA LYS A 51 -7.24 -28.15 9.45
C LYS A 51 -6.65 -26.91 10.11
N ALA A 52 -5.40 -26.96 10.56
CA ALA A 52 -4.73 -25.80 11.14
C ALA A 52 -4.53 -24.68 10.10
N ALA A 53 -4.14 -25.03 8.86
CA ALA A 53 -4.03 -24.06 7.77
C ALA A 53 -5.36 -23.35 7.48
N ILE A 54 -6.48 -24.09 7.44
CA ILE A 54 -7.82 -23.50 7.25
C ILE A 54 -8.20 -22.60 8.42
N ALA A 55 -8.01 -23.07 9.66
CA ALA A 55 -8.36 -22.29 10.84
C ALA A 55 -7.59 -20.96 10.87
N LEU A 56 -6.27 -21.02 10.63
CA LEU A 56 -5.42 -19.84 10.57
C LEU A 56 -5.79 -18.91 9.42
N HIS A 57 -6.05 -19.43 8.22
CA HIS A 57 -6.48 -18.65 7.06
C HIS A 57 -7.78 -17.89 7.36
N ASN A 58 -8.77 -18.59 7.90
CA ASN A 58 -10.05 -18.00 8.24
C ASN A 58 -9.89 -16.94 9.32
N THR A 59 -9.21 -17.23 10.43
CA THR A 59 -9.00 -16.24 11.50
C THR A 59 -8.24 -15.01 10.98
N ALA A 60 -7.17 -15.20 10.21
CA ALA A 60 -6.43 -14.10 9.60
C ALA A 60 -7.33 -13.27 8.67
N GLY A 61 -8.17 -13.93 7.86
CA GLY A 61 -9.10 -13.27 6.95
C GLY A 61 -10.12 -12.39 7.67
N HIS A 62 -10.69 -12.89 8.77
CA HIS A 62 -11.63 -12.09 9.59
C HIS A 62 -10.92 -10.89 10.24
N VAL A 63 -9.73 -11.11 10.81
CA VAL A 63 -8.96 -10.04 11.48
C VAL A 63 -8.54 -8.95 10.50
N VAL A 64 -7.97 -9.32 9.34
CA VAL A 64 -7.56 -8.36 8.30
C VAL A 64 -8.77 -7.62 7.76
N SER A 65 -9.87 -8.32 7.46
CA SER A 65 -11.09 -7.69 6.95
C SER A 65 -11.67 -6.69 7.94
N ALA A 66 -11.78 -7.06 9.22
CA ALA A 66 -12.26 -6.16 10.27
C ALA A 66 -11.33 -4.95 10.46
N SER A 67 -10.01 -5.17 10.46
CA SER A 67 -9.01 -4.10 10.57
C SER A 67 -9.12 -3.12 9.39
N TYR A 68 -9.30 -3.63 8.18
CA TYR A 68 -9.42 -2.80 6.98
C TYR A 68 -10.74 -2.03 6.95
N LEU A 69 -11.85 -2.67 7.34
CA LEU A 69 -13.15 -2.00 7.44
C LEU A 69 -13.14 -0.87 8.48
N LEU A 70 -12.51 -1.08 9.64
CA LEU A 70 -12.38 -0.03 10.66
C LEU A 70 -11.56 1.15 10.14
N TRP A 71 -10.46 0.87 9.45
CA TRP A 71 -9.63 1.91 8.83
C TRP A 71 -10.41 2.68 7.76
N LEU A 72 -11.09 1.96 6.86
CA LEU A 72 -11.91 2.56 5.80
C LEU A 72 -12.99 3.48 6.40
N PHE A 73 -13.69 3.02 7.43
CA PHE A 73 -14.69 3.81 8.14
C PHE A 73 -14.08 5.07 8.77
N TYR A 74 -12.96 4.95 9.47
CA TYR A 74 -12.28 6.10 10.08
C TYR A 74 -11.90 7.16 9.04
N TYR A 75 -11.32 6.76 7.90
CA TYR A 75 -10.88 7.72 6.88
C TYR A 75 -12.05 8.31 6.07
N LEU A 76 -13.11 7.54 5.85
CA LEU A 76 -14.32 8.04 5.17
C LEU A 76 -15.10 9.04 6.03
N PHE A 77 -15.36 8.71 7.30
CA PHE A 77 -16.31 9.46 8.12
C PHE A 77 -15.66 10.40 9.14
N VAL A 78 -14.47 10.07 9.66
CA VAL A 78 -13.84 10.86 10.72
C VAL A 78 -12.79 11.82 10.15
N SER A 79 -11.86 11.31 9.34
CA SER A 79 -10.79 12.15 8.81
C SER A 79 -11.24 13.03 7.64
N GLY A 80 -12.13 12.54 6.77
CA GLY A 80 -12.58 13.26 5.57
C GLY A 80 -11.49 13.51 4.52
N THR A 81 -10.24 13.11 4.78
CA THR A 81 -9.08 13.30 3.92
C THR A 81 -8.98 12.25 2.79
N LEU A 82 -9.74 11.16 2.88
CA LEU A 82 -9.68 10.06 1.90
C LEU A 82 -10.00 10.54 0.48
N MET A 83 -11.06 11.34 0.32
CA MET A 83 -11.46 11.90 -0.98
C MET A 83 -10.33 12.69 -1.63
N ARG A 84 -9.63 13.52 -0.85
CA ARG A 84 -8.62 14.44 -1.38
C ARG A 84 -7.31 13.73 -1.77
N LEU A 85 -6.96 12.66 -1.05
CA LEU A 85 -5.71 11.92 -1.26
C LEU A 85 -5.84 10.74 -2.24
N TYR A 86 -7.00 10.10 -2.33
CA TYR A 86 -7.17 8.85 -3.08
C TYR A 86 -8.09 8.95 -4.31
N ILE A 87 -8.76 10.09 -4.53
CA ILE A 87 -9.57 10.29 -5.75
C ILE A 87 -8.74 11.09 -6.77
N PRO A 88 -8.23 10.44 -7.84
CA PRO A 88 -7.47 11.13 -8.87
C PRO A 88 -8.37 12.10 -9.65
N THR A 89 -7.79 13.23 -10.05
CA THR A 89 -8.50 14.18 -10.90
C THR A 89 -8.58 13.66 -12.35
N ILE A 90 -9.51 14.20 -13.15
CA ILE A 90 -9.63 13.85 -14.58
C ILE A 90 -8.30 14.07 -15.34
N ASN A 91 -7.52 15.07 -14.92
CA ASN A 91 -6.20 15.35 -15.51
C ASN A 91 -5.16 14.29 -15.14
N ASP A 92 -5.18 13.78 -13.91
CA ASP A 92 -4.29 12.70 -13.45
C ASP A 92 -4.56 11.41 -14.22
N ILE A 93 -5.82 11.09 -14.48
CA ILE A 93 -6.19 9.90 -15.25
C ILE A 93 -5.76 10.03 -16.71
N ARG A 94 -6.06 11.16 -17.36
CA ARG A 94 -5.79 11.32 -18.81
C ARG A 94 -4.32 11.51 -19.14
N HIS A 95 -3.62 12.33 -18.37
CA HIS A 95 -2.25 12.74 -18.68
C HIS A 95 -1.25 12.21 -17.65
N GLY A 96 -1.65 12.14 -16.38
CA GLY A 96 -0.80 11.67 -15.28
C GLY A 96 -0.39 10.21 -15.43
N LEU A 97 -1.33 9.30 -15.67
CA LEU A 97 -1.06 7.86 -15.85
C LEU A 97 -0.05 7.59 -16.98
N LEU A 98 -0.28 8.19 -18.15
CA LEU A 98 0.59 7.98 -19.32
C LEU A 98 1.97 8.63 -19.11
N ARG A 99 2.03 9.82 -18.51
CA ARG A 99 3.28 10.51 -18.20
C ARG A 99 4.12 9.73 -17.18
N GLN A 100 3.47 9.20 -16.14
CA GLN A 100 4.12 8.41 -15.10
C GLN A 100 4.55 7.04 -15.65
N GLY A 101 3.74 6.41 -16.50
CA GLY A 101 4.09 5.18 -17.21
C GLY A 101 5.33 5.36 -18.07
N ILE A 102 5.35 6.33 -18.99
CA ILE A 102 6.54 6.64 -19.81
C ILE A 102 7.76 6.95 -18.94
N PHE A 103 7.54 7.63 -17.81
CA PHE A 103 8.61 7.93 -16.88
C PHE A 103 9.24 6.65 -16.33
N TYR A 104 8.46 5.74 -15.74
CA TYR A 104 9.01 4.51 -15.15
C TYR A 104 9.58 3.53 -16.18
N PHE A 105 8.96 3.41 -17.37
CA PHE A 105 9.45 2.49 -18.40
C PHE A 105 10.73 2.97 -19.09
N PHE A 106 10.90 4.28 -19.29
CA PHE A 106 12.01 4.81 -20.06
C PHE A 106 12.82 5.86 -19.29
N LYS A 107 12.19 6.97 -18.92
CA LYS A 107 12.92 8.18 -18.47
C LYS A 107 13.63 7.99 -17.13
N TYR A 108 13.15 7.08 -16.29
CA TYR A 108 13.77 6.71 -15.01
C TYR A 108 15.19 6.17 -15.23
N PHE A 109 15.38 5.25 -16.18
CA PHE A 109 16.69 4.70 -16.52
C PHE A 109 17.62 5.72 -17.20
N LEU A 110 17.05 6.77 -17.79
CA LEU A 110 17.80 7.90 -18.37
C LEU A 110 18.14 8.98 -17.32
N GLY A 111 17.85 8.77 -16.04
CA GLY A 111 18.15 9.72 -14.96
C GLY A 111 17.36 11.03 -15.05
N ARG A 112 16.21 11.04 -15.73
CA ARG A 112 15.35 12.24 -15.82
C ARG A 112 14.64 12.50 -14.49
N PRO A 113 14.27 13.75 -14.18
CA PRO A 113 13.54 14.07 -12.96
C PRO A 113 12.14 13.45 -12.95
N ASN A 114 11.71 12.99 -11.76
CA ASN A 114 10.37 12.43 -11.57
C ASN A 114 9.30 13.52 -11.81
N PRO A 115 8.29 13.28 -12.66
CA PRO A 115 7.22 14.23 -12.88
C PRO A 115 6.35 14.51 -11.65
N HIS A 116 6.34 13.64 -10.64
CA HIS A 116 5.58 13.82 -9.40
C HIS A 116 6.51 13.94 -8.18
N HIS A 117 6.21 14.91 -7.30
CA HIS A 117 6.94 15.18 -6.06
C HIS A 117 5.96 15.14 -4.89
N ALA A 118 6.16 14.16 -3.99
CA ALA A 118 5.20 13.91 -2.92
C ALA A 118 5.18 15.06 -1.90
N SER A 119 3.96 15.48 -1.54
CA SER A 119 3.68 16.46 -0.49
C SER A 119 2.60 15.92 0.46
N PRO A 120 2.36 16.54 1.64
CA PRO A 120 1.31 16.09 2.55
C PRO A 120 -0.10 16.08 1.92
N ASP A 121 -0.35 16.98 0.97
CA ASP A 121 -1.62 17.12 0.26
C ASP A 121 -1.68 16.35 -1.07
N ASP A 122 -0.52 15.97 -1.63
CA ASP A 122 -0.39 15.23 -2.89
C ASP A 122 0.66 14.12 -2.72
N LYS A 123 0.25 13.05 -2.06
CA LYS A 123 1.14 11.99 -1.58
C LYS A 123 1.38 10.89 -2.61
N PHE A 124 0.39 10.63 -3.46
CA PHE A 124 0.36 9.48 -4.35
C PHE A 124 0.50 9.96 -5.78
N ASN A 125 1.37 9.30 -6.55
CA ASN A 125 1.41 9.55 -7.98
C ASN A 125 0.15 8.98 -8.64
N PRO A 126 -0.21 9.42 -9.86
CA PRO A 126 -1.44 8.99 -10.53
C PRO A 126 -1.64 7.48 -10.73
N MET A 127 -0.58 6.67 -10.68
CA MET A 127 -0.65 5.21 -10.79
C MET A 127 -0.74 4.48 -9.43
N GLN A 128 -0.61 5.20 -8.31
CA GLN A 128 -0.77 4.68 -6.95
C GLN A 128 -2.20 4.87 -6.48
#